data_AF-A0A1V9YHK0-F1
#
_entry.id   AF-A0A1V9YHK0-F1
#
_cell.length_a   1.000
_cell.length_b   1.000
_cell.length_c   1.000
_cell.angle_alpha   90.00
_cell.angle_beta   90.00
_cell.angle_gamma   90.00
#
_symmetry.space_group_name_H-M   'P 1'
#
loop_
_entity.id
_entity.type
_entity.pdbx_description
1 polymer ?
#
loop_
_entity_poly.entity_id
_entity_poly.type
_entity_poly.pdbx_seq_one_letter_code
_entity_poly.pdbx_strand_id
1 'polypeptide(L)'
;MKNLELHRGESIENAALSFMETNGLIENGIDSERSQQVIQQLAGMIRERAPKDVHITLPLTVDGSISDLILYKNEEPHDAVARFLRESTLSEELKTQAHPQILSMLQQRLQEEAAPKQEPMFTIDLTIDGQAATVEHYEGQDPLAEAREFARRLEITNEEFLQRLLPQVANMIQTRLEGMAAPKELFSMPLTVNGQSVVLVHYENSSPTQSAMNFLTQQGLTDTATVDAYLPQLVEMIDREIAQRATPTTREPLFSLPITIGSMSHQLNY
;
A
#
# COMPACT_ATOMS: atom_id res chain seq x y z
N MET A 1 6.42 31.81 -37.86
CA MET A 1 7.24 31.72 -36.62
C MET A 1 6.54 30.75 -35.70
N LYS A 2 7.26 29.77 -35.13
CA LYS A 2 6.68 28.88 -34.12
C LYS A 2 6.78 29.53 -32.75
N ASN A 3 5.80 29.26 -31.89
CA ASN A 3 5.79 29.71 -30.51
C ASN A 3 6.78 28.90 -29.65
N LEU A 4 7.18 29.49 -28.53
CA LEU A 4 7.96 28.80 -27.50
C LEU A 4 7.02 27.89 -26.71
N GLU A 5 7.21 26.58 -26.86
CA GLU A 5 6.36 25.54 -26.25
C GLU A 5 7.26 24.57 -25.47
N LEU A 6 6.77 24.11 -24.31
CA LEU A 6 7.42 23.08 -23.50
C LEU A 6 6.58 21.81 -23.58
N HIS A 7 7.14 20.74 -24.15
CA HIS A 7 6.44 19.46 -24.26
C HIS A 7 6.66 18.57 -23.02
N ARG A 8 5.73 17.65 -22.76
CA ARG A 8 5.82 16.74 -21.60
C ARG A 8 7.06 15.85 -21.72
N GLY A 9 7.93 15.89 -20.71
CA GLY A 9 9.19 15.12 -20.67
C GLY A 9 10.38 15.80 -21.33
N GLU A 10 10.20 16.99 -21.88
CA GLU A 10 11.26 17.82 -22.45
C GLU A 10 11.89 18.71 -21.36
N SER A 11 13.22 18.91 -21.40
CA SER A 11 13.86 19.89 -20.53
C SER A 11 13.62 21.31 -21.02
N ILE A 12 13.67 22.27 -20.10
CA ILE A 12 13.48 23.69 -20.41
C ILE A 12 14.53 24.18 -21.43
N GLU A 13 15.77 23.71 -21.28
CA GLU A 13 16.89 24.03 -22.16
C GLU A 13 16.71 23.42 -23.55
N ASN A 14 16.13 22.21 -23.65
CA ASN A 14 15.83 21.57 -24.93
C ASN A 14 14.67 22.29 -25.64
N ALA A 15 13.64 22.72 -24.92
CA ALA A 15 12.54 23.51 -25.48
C ALA A 15 13.03 24.87 -26.02
N ALA A 16 13.91 25.54 -25.28
CA ALA A 16 14.57 26.78 -25.72
C ALA A 16 15.42 26.55 -27.00
N LEU A 17 16.16 25.44 -27.04
CA LEU A 17 16.97 25.07 -28.19
C LEU A 17 16.11 24.76 -29.43
N SER A 18 15.08 23.92 -29.30
CA SER A 18 14.17 23.57 -30.40
C SER A 18 13.44 24.80 -30.95
N PHE A 19 13.11 25.78 -30.11
CA PHE A 19 12.58 27.06 -30.56
C PHE A 19 13.60 27.84 -31.39
N MET A 20 14.86 27.89 -30.97
CA MET A 20 15.93 28.57 -31.71
C MET A 20 16.20 27.88 -33.06
N GLU A 21 16.24 26.55 -33.09
CA GLU A 21 16.40 25.77 -34.32
C GLU A 21 15.26 26.04 -35.30
N THR A 22 14.01 25.95 -34.82
CA THR A 22 12.83 26.07 -35.69
C THR A 22 12.62 27.48 -36.23
N ASN A 23 13.14 28.50 -35.54
CA ASN A 23 13.07 29.91 -35.98
C ASN A 23 14.37 30.41 -36.61
N GLY A 24 15.36 29.53 -36.84
CA GLY A 24 16.62 29.89 -37.52
C GLY A 24 17.51 30.85 -36.73
N LEU A 25 17.43 30.83 -35.40
CA LEU A 25 18.16 31.74 -34.50
C LEU A 25 19.57 31.24 -34.13
N ILE A 26 20.02 30.13 -34.72
CA ILE A 26 21.35 29.55 -34.52
C ILE A 26 22.25 29.91 -35.71
N GLU A 27 22.85 31.10 -35.65
CA GLU A 27 23.73 31.60 -36.73
C GLU A 27 25.18 31.11 -36.60
N ASN A 28 25.69 30.97 -35.36
CA ASN A 28 27.12 30.73 -35.09
C ASN A 28 27.41 29.42 -34.36
N GLY A 29 26.48 28.46 -34.42
CA GLY A 29 26.54 27.22 -33.67
C GLY A 29 26.02 27.35 -32.23
N ILE A 30 25.55 26.24 -31.69
CA ILE A 30 24.88 26.15 -30.38
C ILE A 30 25.81 26.52 -29.20
N ASP A 31 27.11 26.28 -29.36
CA ASP A 31 28.13 26.56 -28.35
C ASP A 31 28.61 28.02 -28.37
N SER A 32 28.11 28.84 -29.29
CA SER A 32 28.46 30.25 -29.31
C SER A 32 27.91 30.96 -28.07
N GLU A 33 28.69 31.91 -27.53
CA GLU A 33 28.30 32.68 -26.34
C GLU A 33 26.94 33.37 -26.53
N ARG A 34 26.67 33.86 -27.73
CA ARG A 34 25.38 34.46 -28.10
C ARG A 34 24.24 33.45 -28.07
N SER A 35 24.43 32.24 -28.59
CA SER A 35 23.41 31.19 -28.53
C SER A 35 23.14 30.75 -27.09
N GLN A 36 24.17 30.60 -26.27
CA GLN A 36 24.04 30.26 -24.85
C GLN A 36 23.27 31.32 -24.06
N GLN A 37 23.52 32.62 -24.31
CA GLN A 37 22.76 33.71 -23.68
C GLN A 37 21.28 33.69 -24.07
N VAL A 38 20.97 33.43 -25.34
CA VAL A 38 19.57 33.32 -25.81
C VAL A 38 18.89 32.08 -25.21
N ILE A 39 19.58 30.95 -25.11
CA ILE A 39 19.07 29.75 -24.44
C ILE A 39 18.73 30.07 -22.99
N GLN A 40 19.62 30.74 -22.24
CA GLN A 40 19.35 31.11 -20.85
C GLN A 40 18.15 32.05 -20.70
N GLN A 41 18.01 33.03 -21.60
CA GLN A 41 16.88 33.95 -21.58
C GLN A 41 15.55 33.24 -21.88
N LEU A 42 15.52 32.39 -22.90
CA LEU A 42 14.34 31.60 -23.26
C LEU A 42 13.97 30.60 -22.17
N ALA A 43 14.97 29.94 -21.58
CA ALA A 43 14.79 29.03 -20.46
C ALA A 43 14.19 29.75 -19.23
N GLY A 44 14.64 30.98 -18.95
CA GLY A 44 14.03 31.84 -17.93
C GLY A 44 12.55 32.10 -18.19
N MET A 45 12.19 32.49 -19.42
CA MET A 45 10.79 32.74 -19.80
C MET A 45 9.92 31.49 -19.74
N ILE A 46 10.46 30.32 -20.11
CA ILE A 46 9.74 29.04 -19.97
C ILE A 46 9.55 28.72 -18.49
N ARG A 47 10.56 28.91 -17.64
CA ARG A 47 10.47 28.64 -16.19
C ARG A 47 9.43 29.52 -15.49
N GLU A 48 9.26 30.77 -15.94
CA GLU A 48 8.22 31.66 -15.44
C GLU A 48 6.80 31.25 -15.87
N ARG A 49 6.66 30.62 -17.03
CA ARG A 49 5.37 30.22 -17.62
C ARG A 49 5.00 28.76 -17.41
N ALA A 50 5.97 27.92 -17.06
CA ALA A 50 5.75 26.50 -16.85
C ALA A 50 4.77 26.30 -15.68
N PRO A 51 3.81 25.37 -15.80
CA PRO A 51 2.98 24.99 -14.67
C PRO A 51 3.89 24.49 -13.56
N LYS A 52 3.84 25.16 -12.41
CA LYS A 52 4.61 24.74 -11.24
C LYS A 52 3.93 23.53 -10.63
N ASP A 53 4.61 22.39 -10.64
CA ASP A 53 4.13 21.18 -9.99
C ASP A 53 4.02 21.40 -8.49
N VAL A 54 2.79 21.27 -7.97
CA VAL A 54 2.52 21.32 -6.53
C VAL A 54 3.13 20.10 -5.85
N HIS A 55 3.87 20.34 -4.78
CA HIS A 55 4.41 19.33 -3.88
C HIS A 55 3.55 19.17 -2.62
N ILE A 56 3.24 20.26 -1.94
CA ILE A 56 2.38 20.28 -0.75
C ILE A 56 1.34 21.39 -0.87
N THR A 57 0.15 21.13 -0.33
CA THR A 57 -0.87 22.15 -0.06
C THR A 57 -1.24 22.07 1.42
N LEU A 58 -1.12 23.18 2.12
CA LEU A 58 -1.42 23.30 3.54
C LEU A 58 -2.48 24.40 3.74
N PRO A 59 -3.73 24.05 4.07
CA PRO A 59 -4.77 25.04 4.34
C PRO A 59 -4.50 25.74 5.68
N LEU A 60 -4.47 27.06 5.66
CA LEU A 60 -4.24 27.90 6.84
C LEU A 60 -5.42 28.85 7.03
N THR A 61 -5.83 29.07 8.28
CA THR A 61 -6.86 30.08 8.59
C THR A 61 -6.19 31.41 8.90
N VAL A 62 -6.52 32.44 8.13
CA VAL A 62 -6.03 33.81 8.27
C VAL A 62 -7.26 34.72 8.38
N ASP A 63 -7.39 35.44 9.49
CA ASP A 63 -8.52 36.34 9.76
C ASP A 63 -9.92 35.71 9.53
N GLY A 64 -10.06 34.42 9.86
CA GLY A 64 -11.31 33.67 9.71
C GLY A 64 -11.59 33.15 8.29
N SER A 65 -10.70 33.40 7.32
CA SER A 65 -10.76 32.84 5.97
C SER A 65 -9.69 31.77 5.78
N ILE A 66 -10.02 30.69 5.05
CA ILE A 66 -9.06 29.63 4.72
C ILE A 66 -8.29 30.06 3.46
N SER A 67 -6.97 29.98 3.51
CA SER A 67 -6.05 30.24 2.40
C SER A 67 -5.00 29.13 2.31
N ASP A 68 -4.72 28.68 1.10
CA ASP A 68 -3.78 27.58 0.88
C ASP A 68 -2.34 28.09 0.77
N LEU A 69 -1.46 27.58 1.63
CA LEU A 69 -0.03 27.62 1.40
C LEU A 69 0.35 26.48 0.46
N ILE A 70 0.87 26.83 -0.70
CA ILE A 70 1.32 25.87 -1.72
C ILE A 70 2.85 25.84 -1.70
N LEU A 71 3.45 24.65 -1.64
CA LEU A 71 4.87 24.43 -1.89
C LEU A 71 5.03 23.72 -3.24
N TYR A 72 5.87 24.22 -4.12
CA TYR A 72 6.16 23.57 -5.41
C TYR A 72 7.36 22.62 -5.33
N LYS A 73 7.46 21.63 -6.24
CA LYS A 73 8.48 20.55 -6.21
C LYS A 73 9.95 20.98 -6.20
N ASN A 74 10.27 22.25 -6.47
CA ASN A 74 11.63 22.80 -6.46
C ASN A 74 11.69 24.17 -5.77
N GLU A 75 10.72 24.48 -4.91
CA GLU A 75 10.68 25.71 -4.12
C GLU A 75 11.20 25.40 -2.71
N GLU A 76 12.05 26.27 -2.16
CA GLU A 76 12.48 26.14 -0.77
C GLU A 76 11.29 26.45 0.16
N PRO A 77 11.09 25.70 1.26
CA PRO A 77 9.98 25.93 2.18
C PRO A 77 9.89 27.37 2.69
N HIS A 78 11.04 28.01 2.93
CA HIS A 78 11.11 29.41 3.35
C HIS A 78 10.52 30.35 2.29
N ASP A 79 10.78 30.11 1.01
CA ASP A 79 10.29 30.94 -0.09
C ASP A 79 8.77 30.79 -0.28
N ALA A 80 8.25 29.58 -0.10
CA ALA A 80 6.82 29.31 -0.13
C ALA A 80 6.07 30.08 0.98
N VAL A 81 6.61 30.06 2.21
CA VAL A 81 6.05 30.81 3.35
C VAL A 81 6.12 32.31 3.11
N ALA A 82 7.26 32.82 2.64
CA ALA A 82 7.43 34.24 2.34
C ALA A 82 6.45 34.71 1.25
N ARG A 83 6.25 33.91 0.20
CA ARG A 83 5.26 34.19 -0.86
C ARG A 83 3.84 34.22 -0.32
N PHE A 84 3.46 33.22 0.46
CA PHE A 84 2.14 33.14 1.10
C PHE A 84 1.87 34.37 1.99
N LEU A 85 2.81 34.72 2.87
CA LEU A 85 2.66 35.87 3.76
C LEU A 85 2.63 37.22 3.02
N ARG A 86 3.40 37.35 1.93
CA ARG A 86 3.36 38.54 1.08
C ARG A 86 1.99 38.76 0.43
N GLU A 87 1.31 37.68 0.08
CA GLU A 87 -0.03 37.70 -0.53
C GLU A 87 -1.16 37.80 0.51
N SER A 88 -0.87 37.55 1.79
CA SER A 88 -1.82 37.68 2.88
C SER A 88 -2.16 39.14 3.24
N THR A 89 -3.36 39.35 3.80
CA THR A 89 -3.85 40.64 4.29
C THR A 89 -3.32 41.04 5.68
N LEU A 90 -2.46 40.20 6.29
CA LEU A 90 -1.92 40.42 7.63
C LEU A 90 -1.06 41.69 7.71
N SER A 91 -0.92 42.26 8.90
CA SER A 91 0.05 43.33 9.15
C SER A 91 1.49 42.80 9.12
N GLU A 92 2.47 43.66 8.84
CA GLU A 92 3.89 43.24 8.79
C GLU A 92 4.41 42.68 10.12
N GLU A 93 3.91 43.19 11.25
CA GLU A 93 4.19 42.64 12.58
C GLU A 93 3.66 41.21 12.72
N LEU A 94 2.41 40.97 12.31
CA LEU A 94 1.81 39.63 12.35
C LEU A 94 2.49 38.67 11.37
N LYS A 95 2.90 39.14 10.18
CA LYS A 95 3.69 38.33 9.24
C LYS A 95 5.02 37.88 9.85
N THR A 96 5.71 38.78 10.54
CA THR A 96 6.99 38.47 11.21
C THR A 96 6.81 37.44 12.33
N GLN A 97 5.73 37.55 13.10
CA GLN A 97 5.41 36.60 14.17
C GLN A 97 4.93 35.23 13.63
N ALA A 98 4.15 35.22 12.55
CA ALA A 98 3.58 34.01 11.96
C ALA A 98 4.60 33.19 11.15
N HIS A 99 5.57 33.86 10.52
CA HIS A 99 6.57 33.21 9.66
C HIS A 99 7.22 31.95 10.26
N PRO A 100 7.85 31.98 11.46
CA PRO A 100 8.48 30.78 12.02
C PRO A 100 7.47 29.67 12.34
N GLN A 101 6.25 30.01 12.73
CA GLN A 101 5.20 29.01 13.04
C GLN A 101 4.75 28.29 11.77
N ILE A 102 4.45 29.04 10.72
CA ILE A 102 4.01 28.48 9.43
C ILE A 102 5.13 27.64 8.81
N LEU A 103 6.39 28.10 8.90
CA LEU A 103 7.54 27.34 8.42
C LEU A 103 7.66 25.99 9.15
N SER A 104 7.49 25.97 10.48
CA SER A 104 7.50 24.74 11.27
C SER A 104 6.38 23.78 10.85
N MET A 105 5.17 24.28 10.60
CA MET A 105 4.04 23.46 10.14
C MET A 105 4.30 22.85 8.77
N LEU A 106 4.86 23.63 7.83
CA LEU A 106 5.22 23.15 6.50
C LEU A 106 6.31 22.08 6.55
N GLN A 107 7.34 22.28 7.38
CA GLN A 107 8.41 21.31 7.60
C GLN A 107 7.90 20.01 8.23
N GLN A 108 7.00 20.09 9.20
CA GLN A 108 6.35 18.91 9.76
C GLN A 108 5.57 18.15 8.69
N ARG A 109 4.77 18.85 7.87
CA ARG A 109 4.00 18.21 6.79
C ARG A 109 4.90 17.56 5.74
N LEU A 110 6.05 18.16 5.43
CA LEU A 110 7.09 17.56 4.57
C LEU A 110 7.63 16.25 5.16
N GLN A 111 7.89 16.23 6.47
CA GLN A 111 8.37 15.03 7.14
C GLN A 111 7.31 13.92 7.16
N GLU A 112 6.03 14.26 7.33
CA GLU A 112 4.91 13.32 7.25
C GLU A 112 4.71 12.75 5.83
N GLU A 113 4.87 13.55 4.77
CA GLU A 113 4.88 13.07 3.38
C GLU A 113 6.08 12.15 3.09
N ALA A 114 7.25 12.49 3.63
CA ALA A 114 8.48 11.71 3.43
C ALA A 114 8.55 10.44 4.29
N ALA A 115 7.72 10.34 5.33
CA ALA A 115 7.65 9.15 6.15
C ALA A 115 7.16 7.97 5.28
N PRO A 116 7.82 6.80 5.35
CA PRO A 116 7.33 5.63 4.64
C PRO A 116 5.93 5.31 5.14
N LYS A 117 4.93 5.43 4.25
CA LYS A 117 3.57 4.98 4.52
C LYS A 117 3.65 3.48 4.76
N GLN A 118 3.58 3.07 6.03
CA GLN A 118 3.46 1.66 6.37
C GLN A 118 2.16 1.18 5.76
N GLU A 119 2.22 0.09 4.99
CA GLU A 119 1.00 -0.57 4.53
C GLU A 119 0.36 -1.28 5.73
N PRO A 120 -0.96 -1.18 5.93
CA PRO A 120 -1.62 -1.91 6.99
C PRO A 120 -1.51 -3.41 6.73
N MET A 121 -1.23 -4.19 7.78
CA MET A 121 -1.25 -5.66 7.70
C MET A 121 -2.62 -6.17 7.29
N PHE A 122 -3.67 -5.53 7.82
CA PHE A 122 -5.05 -5.74 7.42
C PHE A 122 -5.89 -4.52 7.78
N THR A 123 -7.08 -4.47 7.19
CA THR A 123 -8.12 -3.51 7.52
C THR A 123 -9.37 -4.22 8.03
N ILE A 124 -10.16 -3.51 8.83
CA ILE A 124 -11.47 -3.96 9.30
C ILE A 124 -12.48 -2.86 8.97
N ASP A 125 -13.46 -3.20 8.14
CA ASP A 125 -14.57 -2.29 7.82
C ASP A 125 -15.65 -2.37 8.90
N LEU A 126 -16.02 -1.20 9.40
CA LEU A 126 -17.01 -0.98 10.44
C LEU A 126 -18.12 -0.07 9.91
N THR A 127 -19.26 -0.11 10.58
CA THR A 127 -20.30 0.90 10.43
C THR A 127 -20.56 1.53 11.79
N ILE A 128 -20.32 2.84 11.90
CA ILE A 128 -20.54 3.62 13.12
C ILE A 128 -21.61 4.66 12.80
N ASP A 129 -22.74 4.62 13.51
CA ASP A 129 -23.88 5.52 13.30
C ASP A 129 -24.32 5.65 11.82
N GLY A 130 -24.24 4.54 11.08
CA GLY A 130 -24.61 4.46 9.66
C GLY A 130 -23.53 4.96 8.68
N GLN A 131 -22.38 5.41 9.19
CA GLN A 131 -21.22 5.77 8.38
C GLN A 131 -20.23 4.61 8.29
N ALA A 132 -19.76 4.33 7.07
CA ALA A 132 -18.66 3.38 6.86
C ALA A 132 -17.36 3.97 7.42
N ALA A 133 -16.65 3.17 8.19
CA ALA A 133 -15.35 3.53 8.76
C ALA A 133 -14.41 2.35 8.66
N THR A 134 -13.13 2.60 8.42
CA THR A 134 -12.12 1.54 8.31
C THR A 134 -11.09 1.70 9.41
N VAL A 135 -10.85 0.60 10.13
CA VAL A 135 -9.77 0.47 11.11
C VAL A 135 -8.58 -0.20 10.41
N GLU A 136 -7.39 0.35 10.60
CA GLU A 136 -6.14 -0.16 10.06
C GLU A 136 -5.30 -0.73 11.19
N HIS A 137 -4.72 -1.91 10.98
CA HIS A 137 -3.73 -2.48 11.88
C HIS A 137 -2.36 -2.51 11.22
N TYR A 138 -1.33 -2.06 11.93
CA TYR A 138 0.06 -2.10 11.47
C TYR A 138 0.90 -3.04 12.32
N GLU A 139 1.96 -3.58 11.70
CA GLU A 139 2.83 -4.56 12.35
C GLU A 139 3.42 -4.05 13.66
N GLY A 140 3.22 -4.84 14.73
CA GLY A 140 3.76 -4.56 16.06
C GLY A 140 3.04 -3.46 16.84
N GLN A 141 1.95 -2.90 16.33
CA GLN A 141 1.17 -1.89 17.04
C GLN A 141 0.24 -2.50 18.09
N ASP A 142 -0.05 -1.71 19.13
CA ASP A 142 -1.00 -2.07 20.19
C ASP A 142 -2.45 -1.83 19.71
N PRO A 143 -3.31 -2.87 19.72
CA PRO A 143 -4.72 -2.74 19.32
C PRO A 143 -5.49 -1.62 20.03
N LEU A 144 -5.18 -1.35 21.30
CA LEU A 144 -5.86 -0.29 22.05
C LEU A 144 -5.37 1.12 21.64
N ALA A 145 -4.08 1.27 21.34
CA ALA A 145 -3.54 2.52 20.79
C ALA A 145 -4.17 2.84 19.42
N GLU A 146 -4.28 1.85 18.53
CA GLU A 146 -4.90 2.02 17.22
C GLU A 146 -6.40 2.33 17.33
N ALA A 147 -7.12 1.69 18.26
CA ALA A 147 -8.52 2.01 18.53
C ALA A 147 -8.70 3.48 18.96
N ARG A 148 -7.76 4.06 19.73
CA ARG A 148 -7.79 5.48 20.11
C ARG A 148 -7.53 6.38 18.91
N GLU A 149 -6.53 6.06 18.10
CA GLU A 149 -6.23 6.82 16.88
C GLU A 149 -7.40 6.78 15.88
N PHE A 150 -8.05 5.63 15.74
CA PHE A 150 -9.26 5.48 14.96
C PHE A 150 -10.39 6.39 15.46
N ALA A 151 -10.66 6.39 16.77
CA ALA A 151 -11.69 7.25 17.35
C ALA A 151 -11.36 8.74 17.18
N ARG A 152 -10.08 9.12 17.32
CA ARG A 152 -9.57 10.48 17.07
C ARG A 152 -9.80 10.90 15.62
N ARG A 153 -9.54 10.01 14.66
CA ARG A 153 -9.73 10.25 13.22
C ARG A 153 -11.19 10.49 12.83
N LEU A 154 -12.11 9.87 13.57
CA LEU A 154 -13.56 10.08 13.42
C LEU A 154 -14.09 11.24 14.27
N GLU A 155 -13.21 12.01 14.92
CA GLU A 155 -13.56 13.14 15.80
C GLU A 155 -14.54 12.75 16.93
N ILE A 156 -14.49 11.49 17.37
CA ILE A 156 -15.35 10.98 18.43
C ILE A 156 -14.84 11.50 19.77
N THR A 157 -15.63 12.36 20.41
CA THR A 157 -15.26 13.04 21.67
C THR A 157 -16.14 12.66 22.86
N ASN A 158 -17.24 11.95 22.64
CA ASN A 158 -18.14 11.52 23.71
C ASN A 158 -17.50 10.40 24.55
N GLU A 159 -17.18 10.69 25.82
CA GLU A 159 -16.48 9.73 26.69
C GLU A 159 -17.26 8.43 26.96
N GLU A 160 -18.57 8.48 27.18
CA GLU A 160 -19.37 7.27 27.42
C GLU A 160 -19.42 6.36 26.18
N PHE A 161 -19.36 6.96 24.99
CA PHE A 161 -19.25 6.22 23.75
C PHE A 161 -17.84 5.66 23.57
N LEU A 162 -16.78 6.45 23.83
CA LEU A 162 -15.39 5.99 23.78
C LEU A 162 -15.12 4.82 24.72
N GLN A 163 -15.65 4.87 25.96
CA GLN A 163 -15.51 3.77 26.93
C GLN A 163 -16.07 2.44 26.42
N ARG A 164 -17.05 2.47 25.51
CA ARG A 164 -17.62 1.28 24.88
C ARG A 164 -16.94 0.93 23.55
N LEU A 165 -16.59 1.93 22.75
CA LEU A 165 -16.01 1.76 21.42
C LEU A 165 -14.58 1.22 21.49
N LEU A 166 -13.72 1.80 22.33
CA LEU A 166 -12.29 1.48 22.33
C LEU A 166 -12.03 -0.01 22.64
N PRO A 167 -12.65 -0.63 23.67
CA PRO A 167 -12.46 -2.06 23.93
C PRO A 167 -13.03 -2.94 22.81
N GLN A 168 -14.13 -2.53 22.17
CA GLN A 168 -14.72 -3.29 21.07
C GLN A 168 -13.79 -3.31 19.86
N VAL A 169 -13.29 -2.16 19.42
CA VAL A 169 -12.37 -2.06 18.29
C VAL A 169 -11.06 -2.79 18.58
N ALA A 170 -10.49 -2.62 19.78
CA ALA A 170 -9.29 -3.33 20.19
C ALA A 170 -9.49 -4.86 20.16
N ASN A 171 -10.62 -5.36 20.64
CA ASN A 171 -10.95 -6.79 20.58
C ASN A 171 -11.13 -7.30 19.14
N MET A 172 -11.66 -6.48 18.23
CA MET A 172 -11.78 -6.87 16.81
C MET A 172 -10.40 -7.01 16.15
N ILE A 173 -9.49 -6.07 16.40
CA ILE A 173 -8.10 -6.15 15.93
C ILE A 173 -7.42 -7.39 16.52
N GLN A 174 -7.55 -7.62 17.83
CA GLN A 174 -6.98 -8.77 18.53
C GLN A 174 -7.51 -10.11 17.98
N THR A 175 -8.83 -10.21 17.76
CA THR A 175 -9.45 -11.41 17.18
C THR A 175 -8.94 -11.68 15.76
N ARG A 176 -8.74 -10.60 14.97
CA ARG A 176 -8.20 -10.73 13.61
C ARG A 176 -6.75 -11.19 13.63
N LEU A 177 -5.94 -10.66 14.55
CA LEU A 177 -4.56 -11.11 14.79
C LEU A 177 -4.50 -12.59 15.16
N GLU A 178 -5.33 -13.03 16.10
CA GLU A 178 -5.42 -14.43 16.49
C GLU A 178 -5.88 -15.34 15.34
N GLY A 179 -6.82 -14.86 14.51
CA GLY A 179 -7.28 -15.57 13.33
C GLY A 179 -6.23 -15.68 12.22
N MET A 180 -5.26 -14.77 12.17
CA MET A 180 -4.08 -14.89 11.28
C MET A 180 -2.99 -15.76 11.89
N ALA A 181 -2.90 -15.84 13.22
CA ALA A 181 -1.99 -16.74 13.92
C ALA A 181 -2.51 -18.19 13.97
N ALA A 182 -3.82 -18.41 13.83
CA ALA A 182 -4.41 -19.74 13.74
C ALA A 182 -4.00 -20.41 12.41
N PRO A 183 -3.29 -21.54 12.43
CA PRO A 183 -2.93 -22.24 11.21
C PRO A 183 -4.19 -22.61 10.44
N LYS A 184 -4.28 -22.22 9.17
CA LYS A 184 -5.42 -22.56 8.31
C LYS A 184 -5.40 -24.06 7.98
N GLU A 185 -6.47 -24.80 8.20
CA GLU A 185 -6.54 -26.22 7.80
C GLU A 185 -6.43 -26.35 6.27
N LEU A 186 -5.51 -27.19 5.81
CA LEU A 186 -5.40 -27.58 4.39
C LEU A 186 -6.25 -28.82 4.11
N PHE A 187 -6.14 -29.83 4.98
CA PHE A 187 -6.96 -31.03 4.91
C PHE A 187 -6.93 -31.79 6.24
N SER A 188 -7.89 -32.70 6.36
CA SER A 188 -7.96 -33.65 7.45
C SER A 188 -8.12 -35.08 6.93
N MET A 189 -7.55 -36.05 7.67
CA MET A 189 -7.57 -37.48 7.36
C MET A 189 -8.16 -38.26 8.53
N PRO A 190 -9.23 -39.06 8.32
CA PRO A 190 -9.69 -39.99 9.32
C PRO A 190 -8.71 -41.16 9.43
N LEU A 191 -8.21 -41.42 10.64
CA LEU A 191 -7.34 -42.53 10.99
C LEU A 191 -8.04 -43.44 12.00
N THR A 192 -7.60 -44.69 12.08
CA THR A 192 -8.02 -45.62 13.14
C THR A 192 -6.84 -45.92 14.04
N VAL A 193 -6.94 -45.52 15.31
CA VAL A 193 -5.92 -45.77 16.33
C VAL A 193 -6.59 -46.57 17.44
N ASN A 194 -6.06 -47.76 17.76
CA ASN A 194 -6.64 -48.66 18.78
C ASN A 194 -8.14 -48.97 18.59
N GLY A 195 -8.61 -49.03 17.34
CA GLY A 195 -10.02 -49.28 17.01
C GLY A 195 -10.94 -48.05 17.15
N GLN A 196 -10.39 -46.88 17.49
CA GLN A 196 -11.13 -45.61 17.54
C GLN A 196 -10.82 -44.75 16.31
N SER A 197 -11.86 -44.12 15.74
CA SER A 197 -11.69 -43.17 14.65
C SER A 197 -11.25 -41.82 15.20
N VAL A 198 -10.11 -41.33 14.73
CA VAL A 198 -9.48 -40.08 15.14
C VAL A 198 -9.08 -39.29 13.90
N VAL A 199 -9.04 -37.97 13.98
CA VAL A 199 -8.76 -37.11 12.82
C VAL A 199 -7.37 -36.51 12.94
N LEU A 200 -6.56 -36.68 11.90
CA LEU A 200 -5.31 -35.95 11.73
C LEU A 200 -5.59 -34.71 10.89
N VAL A 201 -5.20 -33.53 11.39
CA VAL A 201 -5.38 -32.25 10.70
C VAL A 201 -4.01 -31.73 10.25
N HIS A 202 -3.90 -31.35 8.99
CA HIS A 202 -2.72 -30.71 8.42
C HIS A 202 -3.03 -29.24 8.12
N TYR A 203 -2.16 -28.34 8.56
CA TYR A 203 -2.35 -26.90 8.43
C TYR A 203 -1.38 -26.27 7.44
N GLU A 204 -1.77 -25.12 6.90
CA GLU A 204 -0.96 -24.27 6.06
C GLU A 204 0.31 -23.86 6.80
N ASN A 205 1.44 -23.90 6.09
CA ASN A 205 2.79 -23.64 6.62
C ASN A 205 3.28 -24.60 7.72
N SER A 206 2.55 -25.69 8.01
CA SER A 206 3.07 -26.78 8.84
C SER A 206 3.81 -27.81 8.00
N SER A 207 4.89 -28.37 8.50
CA SER A 207 5.52 -29.53 7.87
C SER A 207 4.70 -30.81 8.15
N PRO A 208 4.84 -31.85 7.30
CA PRO A 208 4.31 -33.18 7.57
C PRO A 208 4.71 -33.71 8.95
N THR A 209 5.99 -33.55 9.30
CA THR A 209 6.54 -33.96 10.60
C THR A 209 5.88 -33.23 11.77
N GLN A 210 5.68 -31.92 11.67
CA GLN A 210 5.00 -31.13 12.71
C GLN A 210 3.55 -31.60 12.88
N SER A 211 2.85 -31.85 11.79
CA SER A 211 1.44 -32.29 11.82
C SER A 211 1.30 -33.69 12.42
N ALA A 212 2.18 -34.61 12.03
CA ALA A 212 2.24 -35.96 12.60
C ALA A 212 2.58 -35.94 14.10
N MET A 213 3.55 -35.11 14.52
CA MET A 213 3.93 -34.99 15.93
C MET A 213 2.81 -34.39 16.78
N ASN A 214 2.12 -33.36 16.26
CA ASN A 214 0.96 -32.77 16.92
C ASN A 214 -0.16 -33.80 17.09
N PHE A 215 -0.43 -34.59 16.05
CA PHE A 215 -1.42 -35.67 16.13
C PHE A 215 -1.05 -36.72 17.18
N LEU A 216 0.19 -37.23 17.19
CA LEU A 216 0.65 -38.21 18.18
C LEU A 216 0.52 -37.67 19.61
N THR A 217 0.90 -36.40 19.82
CA THR A 217 0.77 -35.72 21.12
C THR A 217 -0.69 -35.60 21.56
N GLN A 218 -1.60 -35.23 20.65
CA GLN A 218 -3.04 -35.13 20.93
C GLN A 218 -3.66 -36.48 21.27
N GLN A 219 -3.17 -37.58 20.69
CA GLN A 219 -3.62 -38.94 21.00
C GLN A 219 -2.94 -39.54 22.25
N GLY A 220 -2.06 -38.78 22.92
CA GLY A 220 -1.30 -39.25 24.08
C GLY A 220 -0.21 -40.28 23.76
N LEU A 221 0.19 -40.39 22.49
CA LEU A 221 1.22 -41.31 21.98
C LEU A 221 2.60 -40.63 22.00
N THR A 222 3.11 -40.34 23.20
CA THR A 222 4.31 -39.51 23.37
C THR A 222 5.57 -40.30 23.75
N ASP A 223 5.48 -41.61 23.96
CA ASP A 223 6.66 -42.42 24.29
C ASP A 223 7.55 -42.63 23.05
N THR A 224 8.87 -42.64 23.26
CA THR A 224 9.85 -42.63 22.16
C THR A 224 9.71 -43.82 21.23
N ALA A 225 9.45 -45.02 21.75
CA ALA A 225 9.33 -46.22 20.93
C ALA A 225 8.10 -46.17 20.01
N THR A 226 6.97 -45.69 20.52
CA THR A 226 5.75 -45.46 19.75
C THR A 226 5.94 -44.35 18.72
N VAL A 227 6.53 -43.22 19.11
CA VAL A 227 6.80 -42.10 18.19
C VAL A 227 7.71 -42.56 17.05
N ASP A 228 8.81 -43.25 17.33
CA ASP A 228 9.74 -43.76 16.31
C ASP A 228 9.08 -44.75 15.34
N ALA A 229 8.11 -45.53 15.83
CA ALA A 229 7.38 -46.50 15.00
C ALA A 229 6.32 -45.85 14.09
N TYR A 230 5.57 -44.86 14.59
CA TYR A 230 4.43 -44.28 13.87
C TYR A 230 4.77 -43.01 13.09
N LEU A 231 5.73 -42.21 13.54
CA LEU A 231 6.05 -40.92 12.92
C LEU A 231 6.39 -41.04 11.43
N PRO A 232 7.25 -41.99 10.98
CA PRO A 232 7.57 -42.11 9.55
C PRO A 232 6.33 -42.44 8.69
N GLN A 233 5.42 -43.27 9.21
CA GLN A 233 4.21 -43.68 8.49
C GLN A 233 3.24 -42.51 8.34
N LEU A 234 3.04 -41.74 9.41
CA LEU A 234 2.17 -40.56 9.39
C LEU A 234 2.72 -39.48 8.45
N VAL A 235 4.03 -39.25 8.47
CA VAL A 235 4.70 -38.32 7.55
C VAL A 235 4.47 -38.75 6.10
N GLU A 236 4.70 -40.02 5.77
CA GLU A 236 4.48 -40.55 4.42
C GLU A 236 3.02 -40.39 3.96
N MET A 237 2.05 -40.62 4.85
CA MET A 237 0.63 -40.41 4.56
C MET A 237 0.31 -38.95 4.23
N ILE A 238 0.83 -38.02 5.03
CA ILE A 238 0.63 -36.58 4.83
C ILE A 238 1.28 -36.13 3.51
N ASP A 239 2.52 -36.56 3.26
CA ASP A 239 3.24 -36.26 2.01
C ASP A 239 2.49 -36.76 0.78
N ARG A 240 1.90 -37.96 0.87
CA ARG A 240 1.09 -38.52 -0.22
C ARG A 240 -0.18 -37.72 -0.48
N GLU A 241 -0.88 -37.28 0.55
CA GLU A 241 -2.04 -36.39 0.40
C GLU A 241 -1.66 -35.03 -0.19
N ILE A 242 -0.55 -34.44 0.26
CA ILE A 242 -0.02 -33.20 -0.31
C ILE A 242 0.26 -33.39 -1.80
N ALA A 243 0.93 -34.48 -2.19
CA ALA A 243 1.26 -34.78 -3.57
C ALA A 243 0.00 -34.99 -4.45
N GLN A 244 -0.99 -35.73 -3.95
CA GLN A 244 -2.26 -35.95 -4.66
C GLN A 244 -3.03 -34.64 -4.92
N ARG A 245 -2.98 -33.72 -3.96
CA ARG A 245 -3.63 -32.41 -4.07
C ARG A 245 -2.82 -31.42 -4.90
N ALA A 246 -1.49 -31.59 -4.97
CA ALA A 246 -0.60 -30.77 -5.77
C ALA A 246 -0.58 -31.17 -7.25
N THR A 247 -0.99 -32.40 -7.61
CA THR A 247 -1.19 -32.76 -9.01
C THR A 247 -2.41 -32.03 -9.57
N PRO A 248 -2.27 -31.20 -10.62
CA PRO A 248 -3.44 -30.69 -11.32
C PRO A 248 -4.20 -31.91 -11.83
N THR A 249 -5.45 -32.06 -11.41
CA THR A 249 -6.37 -33.03 -11.97
C THR A 249 -6.22 -32.96 -13.49
N THR A 250 -5.72 -34.03 -14.11
CA THR A 250 -5.97 -34.28 -15.52
C THR A 250 -7.48 -34.22 -15.66
N ARG A 251 -7.98 -33.11 -16.21
CA ARG A 251 -9.42 -32.94 -16.48
C ARG A 251 -9.81 -34.13 -17.34
N GLU A 252 -10.57 -35.06 -16.79
CA GLU A 252 -11.32 -35.98 -17.64
C GLU A 252 -12.22 -35.09 -18.52
N PRO A 253 -12.16 -35.22 -19.84
CA PRO A 253 -12.96 -34.39 -20.72
C PRO A 253 -14.42 -34.58 -20.36
N LEU A 254 -15.16 -33.48 -20.18
CA LEU A 254 -16.51 -33.50 -19.60
C LEU A 254 -17.47 -34.32 -20.48
N PHE A 255 -17.13 -34.46 -21.76
CA PHE A 255 -17.65 -35.44 -22.70
C PHE A 255 -16.74 -35.48 -23.94
N SER A 256 -16.84 -36.54 -24.75
CA SER A 256 -16.22 -36.64 -26.08
C SER A 256 -17.31 -36.69 -27.15
N LEU A 257 -17.26 -35.77 -28.11
CA LEU A 257 -18.17 -35.77 -29.26
C LEU A 257 -17.45 -36.37 -30.48
N PRO A 258 -17.98 -37.45 -31.09
CA PRO A 258 -17.50 -37.88 -32.39
C PRO A 258 -17.94 -36.87 -33.44
N ILE A 259 -16.98 -36.30 -34.17
CA ILE A 259 -17.28 -35.49 -35.35
C ILE A 259 -16.82 -36.22 -36.60
N THR A 260 -17.66 -36.21 -37.63
CA THR A 260 -17.35 -36.80 -38.93
C THR A 260 -17.09 -35.68 -39.92
N ILE A 261 -15.88 -35.65 -40.46
CA ILE A 261 -15.50 -34.71 -41.54
C ILE A 261 -15.11 -35.57 -42.74
N GLY A 262 -15.95 -35.57 -43.77
CA GLY A 262 -15.80 -36.48 -44.91
C GLY A 262 -16.06 -37.93 -44.51
N SER A 263 -15.17 -38.86 -44.90
CA SER A 263 -15.26 -40.30 -44.59
C SER A 263 -14.47 -40.72 -43.35
N MET A 264 -13.91 -39.78 -42.57
CA MET A 264 -13.09 -40.07 -41.39
C MET A 264 -13.74 -39.54 -40.11
N SER A 265 -13.75 -40.38 -39.07
CA SER A 265 -14.22 -40.03 -37.72
C SER A 265 -13.06 -39.60 -36.84
N HIS A 266 -13.18 -38.46 -36.17
CA HIS A 266 -12.20 -37.96 -35.20
C HIS A 266 -12.88 -37.70 -33.84
N GLN A 267 -12.16 -37.98 -32.75
CA GLN A 267 -12.59 -37.61 -31.40
C GLN A 267 -12.03 -36.24 -31.02
N LEU A 268 -12.91 -35.31 -30.67
CA LEU A 268 -12.56 -34.07 -30.01
C LEU A 268 -12.76 -34.24 -28.50
N ASN A 269 -11.71 -33.93 -27.74
CA ASN A 269 -11.71 -33.94 -26.28
C ASN A 269 -11.76 -32.49 -25.77
N TYR A 270 -12.66 -32.18 -24.83
CA TYR A 270 -12.80 -30.86 -24.18
C TYR A 270 -12.94 -31.01 -22.67
#